data_AF-A0A1F7LB76-F1
#
_entry.id   AF-A0A1F7LB76-F1
#
_cell.length_a   1.000
_cell.length_b   1.000
_cell.length_c   1.000
_cell.angle_alpha   90.00
_cell.angle_beta   90.00
_cell.angle_gamma   90.00
#
_symmetry.space_group_name_H-M   'P 1'
#
loop_
_entity.id
_entity.type
_entity.pdbx_description
1 polymer ?
#
loop_
_entity_poly.entity_id
_entity_poly.type
_entity_poly.pdbx_seq_one_letter_code
_entity_poly.pdbx_strand_id
1 'polypeptide(L)'
;MAAAAKLLEASPADLAVADGRVFVRGSSDRGLTFARVIQGCLPTFGGAGPAEPVFEATVYHSVPTVTYASAVHAAVVEVDVDTGQVRLLRYLVAHDCGRVVNPVIVEGQIHGGVTQGIGGALHEEIRYDGEGQLLTTTLME
;
A
#
# COMPACT_ATOMS: atom_id res chain seq x y z
N MET A 1 -14.84 -12.89 15.61
CA MET A 1 -14.39 -13.91 16.58
C MET A 1 -15.52 -14.54 17.38
N ALA A 2 -16.41 -13.76 17.99
CA ALA A 2 -17.50 -14.31 18.82
C ALA A 2 -18.39 -15.35 18.11
N ALA A 3 -18.77 -15.12 16.85
CA ALA A 3 -19.52 -16.08 16.04
C ALA A 3 -18.76 -17.40 15.82
N ALA A 4 -17.50 -17.30 15.38
CA ALA A 4 -16.66 -18.47 15.12
C ALA A 4 -16.38 -19.29 16.40
N ALA A 5 -16.21 -18.63 17.54
CA ALA A 5 -16.00 -19.27 18.84
C ALA A 5 -17.18 -20.16 19.23
N LYS A 6 -18.41 -19.67 19.04
CA LYS A 6 -19.62 -20.45 19.30
C LYS A 6 -19.79 -21.60 18.30
N LEU A 7 -19.49 -21.38 17.03
CA LEU A 7 -19.57 -22.44 16.00
C LEU A 7 -18.51 -23.54 16.15
N LEU A 8 -17.35 -23.20 16.71
CA LEU A 8 -16.24 -24.13 16.96
C LEU A 8 -16.23 -24.68 18.39
N GLU A 9 -17.20 -24.28 19.22
CA GLU A 9 -17.29 -24.65 20.65
C GLU A 9 -15.97 -24.41 21.40
N ALA A 10 -15.31 -23.30 21.11
CA ALA A 10 -13.99 -22.97 21.64
C ALA A 10 -13.95 -21.56 22.22
N SER A 11 -13.02 -21.32 23.14
CA SER A 11 -12.76 -19.98 23.65
C SER A 11 -12.30 -19.05 22.52
N PRO A 12 -12.77 -17.80 22.42
CA PRO A 12 -12.25 -16.82 21.46
C PRO A 12 -10.74 -16.61 21.56
N ALA A 13 -10.15 -16.78 22.74
CA ALA A 13 -8.71 -16.64 22.95
C ALA A 13 -7.89 -17.77 22.30
N ASP A 14 -8.50 -18.95 22.12
CA ASP A 14 -7.87 -20.12 21.52
C ASP A 14 -8.01 -20.14 19.99
N LEU A 15 -8.71 -19.15 19.42
CA LEU A 15 -8.88 -19.05 17.98
C LEU A 15 -7.67 -18.38 17.30
N ALA A 16 -7.42 -18.79 16.07
CA ALA A 16 -6.49 -18.18 15.15
C ALA A 16 -7.15 -17.96 13.78
N VAL A 17 -6.60 -17.00 13.03
CA VAL A 17 -7.00 -16.70 11.67
C VAL A 17 -5.80 -16.85 10.76
N ALA A 18 -5.94 -17.67 9.73
CA ALA A 18 -4.98 -17.76 8.65
C ALA A 18 -5.70 -18.27 7.39
N ASP A 19 -5.17 -17.92 6.22
CA ASP A 19 -5.61 -18.49 4.93
C ASP A 19 -7.13 -18.43 4.70
N GLY A 20 -7.76 -17.32 5.10
CA GLY A 20 -9.21 -17.11 4.94
C GLY A 20 -10.09 -17.94 5.89
N ARG A 21 -9.50 -18.59 6.90
CA ARG A 21 -10.18 -19.48 7.85
C ARG A 21 -9.97 -19.04 9.29
N VAL A 22 -10.92 -19.43 10.15
CA VAL A 22 -10.86 -19.33 11.61
C VAL A 22 -10.82 -20.75 12.19
N PHE A 23 -9.86 -21.05 13.06
CA PHE A 23 -9.67 -22.39 13.63
C PHE A 23 -9.14 -22.32 15.06
N VAL A 24 -9.23 -23.44 15.79
CA VAL A 24 -8.66 -23.56 17.14
C VAL A 24 -7.16 -23.83 17.03
N ARG A 25 -6.33 -23.11 17.79
CA ARG A 25 -4.88 -23.31 17.84
C ARG A 25 -4.56 -24.77 18.15
N GLY A 26 -3.66 -25.37 17.37
CA GLY A 26 -3.33 -26.79 17.48
C GLY A 26 -4.27 -27.75 16.73
N SER A 27 -5.36 -27.26 16.13
CA SER A 27 -6.28 -28.06 15.31
C SER A 27 -6.78 -27.24 14.11
N SER A 28 -5.87 -26.96 13.17
CA SER A 28 -6.14 -26.17 11.96
C SER A 28 -6.96 -26.92 10.90
N ASP A 29 -7.06 -28.25 10.99
CA ASP A 29 -7.85 -29.12 10.13
C ASP A 29 -9.34 -28.79 10.19
N ARG A 30 -9.87 -28.51 11.39
CA ARG A 30 -11.30 -28.21 11.64
C ARG A 30 -11.69 -26.73 11.54
N GLY A 31 -10.94 -25.93 10.78
CA GLY A 31 -11.24 -24.50 10.59
C GLY A 31 -12.48 -24.21 9.74
N LEU A 32 -13.19 -23.13 10.06
CA LEU A 32 -14.30 -22.60 9.26
C LEU A 32 -13.81 -21.47 8.34
N THR A 33 -14.33 -21.38 7.12
CA THR A 33 -14.10 -20.20 6.27
C THR A 33 -14.86 -19.00 6.82
N PHE A 34 -14.42 -17.77 6.49
CA PHE A 34 -15.19 -16.57 6.83
C PHE A 34 -16.63 -16.62 6.30
N ALA A 35 -16.81 -17.09 5.07
CA ALA A 35 -18.15 -17.27 4.49
C ALA A 35 -19.03 -18.18 5.34
N ARG A 36 -18.47 -19.28 5.89
CA ARG A 36 -19.22 -20.18 6.76
C ARG A 36 -19.55 -19.55 8.11
N VAL A 37 -18.63 -18.76 8.66
CA VAL A 37 -18.87 -18.00 9.90
C VAL A 37 -20.00 -16.98 9.70
N ILE A 38 -19.98 -16.25 8.57
CA ILE A 38 -21.02 -15.28 8.21
C ILE A 38 -22.36 -15.97 8.00
N GLN A 39 -22.39 -17.04 7.20
CA GLN A 39 -23.60 -17.83 6.95
C GLN A 39 -24.21 -18.36 8.25
N GLY A 40 -23.38 -18.80 9.19
CA GLY A 40 -23.84 -19.29 10.50
C GLY A 40 -24.57 -18.22 11.32
N CYS A 41 -24.28 -16.93 11.11
CA CYS A 41 -24.96 -15.82 11.79
C CYS A 41 -26.29 -15.42 11.16
N LEU A 42 -26.57 -15.85 9.93
CA LEU A 42 -27.83 -15.50 9.26
C LEU A 42 -29.00 -16.19 9.98
N PRO A 43 -30.09 -15.46 10.31
CA PRO A 43 -31.25 -16.04 10.95
C PRO A 43 -31.90 -17.09 10.03
N THR A 44 -32.36 -18.19 10.63
CA THR A 44 -33.07 -19.27 9.93
C THR A 44 -34.40 -19.55 10.62
N PHE A 45 -35.20 -20.48 10.07
CA PHE A 45 -36.41 -20.96 10.75
C PHE A 45 -36.15 -21.52 12.16
N GLY A 46 -34.91 -21.92 12.47
CA GLY A 46 -34.48 -22.39 13.79
C GLY A 46 -34.13 -21.29 14.79
N GLY A 47 -34.22 -20.01 14.40
CA GLY A 47 -33.95 -18.86 15.26
C GLY A 47 -32.73 -18.04 14.84
N ALA A 48 -32.31 -17.15 15.74
CA ALA A 48 -31.16 -16.28 15.53
C ALA A 48 -29.84 -17.06 15.50
N GLY A 49 -28.88 -16.57 14.71
CA GLY A 49 -27.53 -17.13 14.67
C GLY A 49 -26.76 -16.94 15.99
N PRO A 50 -25.54 -17.50 16.09
CA PRO A 50 -24.71 -17.42 17.29
C PRO A 50 -24.25 -15.98 17.60
N ALA A 51 -24.31 -15.06 16.64
CA ALA A 51 -24.07 -13.65 16.84
C ALA A 51 -24.94 -12.83 15.88
N GLU A 52 -25.07 -11.54 16.15
CA GLU A 52 -25.70 -10.60 15.24
C GLU A 52 -24.95 -10.57 13.89
N PRO A 53 -25.66 -10.60 12.75
CA PRO A 53 -25.03 -10.67 11.42
C PRO A 53 -24.50 -9.31 10.95
N VAL A 54 -23.77 -8.60 11.82
CA VAL A 54 -23.13 -7.30 11.51
C VAL A 54 -21.64 -7.55 11.30
N PHE A 55 -21.19 -7.35 10.05
CA PHE A 55 -19.80 -7.58 9.62
C PHE A 55 -19.18 -6.32 9.02
N GLU A 56 -19.48 -5.18 9.62
CA GLU A 56 -18.89 -3.89 9.30
C GLU A 56 -18.14 -3.36 10.51
N ALA A 57 -17.12 -2.56 10.25
CA ALA A 57 -16.39 -1.86 11.29
C ALA A 57 -15.92 -0.51 10.74
N THR A 58 -16.17 0.54 11.51
CA THR A 58 -15.67 1.88 11.23
C THR A 58 -14.67 2.25 12.30
N VAL A 59 -13.48 2.70 11.88
CA VAL A 59 -12.41 3.10 12.80
C VAL A 59 -11.90 4.47 12.37
N TYR A 60 -11.78 5.37 13.33
CA TYR A 60 -11.07 6.64 13.16
C TYR A 60 -9.63 6.46 13.64
N HIS A 61 -8.69 6.52 12.71
CA HIS A 61 -7.27 6.41 13.02
C HIS A 61 -6.68 7.82 13.14
N SER A 62 -6.29 8.21 14.36
CA SER A 62 -5.47 9.40 14.59
C SER A 62 -4.01 8.97 14.71
N VAL A 63 -3.18 9.42 13.77
CA VAL A 63 -1.75 9.06 13.76
C VAL A 63 -1.01 10.07 14.63
N PRO A 64 -0.31 9.64 15.70
CA PRO A 64 0.33 10.56 16.64
C PRO A 64 1.53 11.30 16.03
N THR A 65 2.11 10.77 14.95
CA THR A 65 3.25 11.37 14.23
C THR A 65 3.26 10.91 12.78
N VAL A 66 4.08 11.55 11.96
CA VAL A 66 4.28 11.15 10.56
C VAL A 66 5.15 9.89 10.47
N THR A 67 5.07 9.20 9.33
CA THR A 67 6.02 8.12 9.01
C THR A 67 7.22 8.72 8.29
N TYR A 68 8.42 8.29 8.68
CA TYR A 68 9.66 8.69 8.02
C TYR A 68 10.12 7.53 7.13
N ALA A 69 10.06 7.74 5.81
CA ALA A 69 10.72 6.87 4.84
C ALA A 69 12.09 7.47 4.49
N SER A 70 13.03 6.63 4.07
CA SER A 70 14.36 7.08 3.68
C SER A 70 14.80 6.41 2.39
N ALA A 71 15.66 7.08 1.64
CA ALA A 71 16.23 6.51 0.43
C ALA A 71 17.66 7.01 0.20
N VAL A 72 18.48 6.15 -0.39
CA VAL A 72 19.79 6.51 -0.94
C VAL A 72 19.70 6.43 -2.45
N HIS A 73 20.08 7.53 -3.10
CA HIS A 73 20.10 7.65 -4.56
C HIS A 73 21.55 7.79 -5.02
N ALA A 74 21.92 7.07 -6.07
CA ALA A 74 23.21 7.21 -6.73
C ALA A 74 23.02 7.27 -8.24
N ALA A 75 23.56 8.32 -8.86
CA ALA A 75 23.51 8.50 -10.31
C ALA A 75 24.93 8.50 -10.88
N VAL A 76 25.12 7.76 -11.97
CA VAL A 76 26.32 7.83 -12.80
C VAL A 76 25.91 8.57 -14.06
N VAL A 77 26.53 9.72 -14.29
CA VAL A 77 26.25 10.60 -15.43
C VAL A 77 27.54 10.88 -16.19
N GLU A 78 27.40 11.10 -17.48
CA GLU A 78 28.42 11.69 -18.33
C GLU A 78 27.97 13.11 -18.71
N VAL A 79 28.91 14.05 -18.77
CA VAL A 79 28.64 15.43 -19.16
C VAL A 79 29.57 15.80 -20.29
N ASP A 80 28.98 16.25 -21.41
CA ASP A 80 29.73 16.87 -22.49
C ASP A 80 30.14 18.29 -22.04
N VAL A 81 31.44 18.56 -21.98
CA VAL A 81 31.97 19.81 -21.41
C VAL A 81 31.80 21.03 -22.31
N ASP A 82 31.62 20.81 -23.62
CA ASP A 82 31.47 21.88 -24.60
C ASP A 82 30.01 22.34 -24.69
N THR A 83 29.06 21.42 -24.53
CA THR A 83 27.61 21.67 -24.66
C THR A 83 26.85 21.70 -23.34
N GLY A 84 27.41 21.12 -22.28
CA GLY A 84 26.74 20.91 -21.00
C GLY A 84 25.71 19.77 -21.02
N GLN A 85 25.60 19.02 -22.11
CA GLN A 85 24.60 17.94 -22.21
C GLN A 85 24.91 16.81 -21.22
N VAL A 86 23.91 16.43 -20.42
CA VAL A 86 24.02 15.37 -19.42
C VAL A 86 23.41 14.07 -19.95
N ARG A 87 24.17 12.97 -19.90
CA ARG A 87 23.71 11.63 -20.25
C ARG A 87 23.70 10.74 -19.01
N LEU A 88 22.53 10.24 -18.64
CA LEU A 88 22.39 9.32 -17.50
C LEU A 88 22.83 7.91 -17.91
N LEU A 89 23.89 7.40 -17.28
CA LEU A 89 24.45 6.06 -17.55
C LEU A 89 23.85 5.00 -16.64
N ARG A 90 23.60 5.35 -15.37
CA ARG A 90 23.02 4.45 -14.38
C ARG A 90 22.36 5.25 -13.26
N TYR A 91 21.24 4.75 -12.74
CA TYR A 91 20.60 5.28 -11.55
C TYR A 91 20.29 4.13 -10.60
N LEU A 92 20.65 4.26 -9.33
CA LEU A 92 20.38 3.29 -8.28
C LEU A 92 19.56 3.94 -7.17
N VAL A 93 18.57 3.22 -6.66
CA VAL A 93 17.78 3.60 -5.50
C VAL A 93 17.75 2.45 -4.50
N ALA A 94 18.11 2.73 -3.26
CA ALA A 94 17.80 1.88 -2.12
C ALA A 94 16.78 2.63 -1.26
N HIS A 95 15.54 2.15 -1.20
CA HIS A 95 14.43 2.80 -0.52
C HIS A 95 13.93 1.96 0.65
N ASP A 96 13.77 2.58 1.82
CA ASP A 96 13.15 2.00 3.01
C ASP A 96 11.88 2.78 3.36
N CYS A 97 10.74 2.14 3.10
CA CYS A 97 9.40 2.61 3.45
C CYS A 97 8.76 1.80 4.59
N GLY A 98 9.55 1.01 5.31
CA GLY A 98 9.05 0.04 6.28
C GLY A 98 8.40 -1.18 5.61
N ARG A 99 7.17 -1.51 6.01
CA ARG A 99 6.51 -2.74 5.54
C ARG A 99 5.95 -2.57 4.13
N VAL A 100 6.61 -3.21 3.17
CA VAL A 100 6.16 -3.32 1.78
C VAL A 100 4.89 -4.18 1.71
N VAL A 101 3.74 -3.55 1.43
CA VAL A 101 2.45 -4.26 1.28
C VAL A 101 2.35 -4.92 -0.09
N ASN A 102 2.74 -4.21 -1.16
CA ASN A 102 2.77 -4.73 -2.51
C ASN A 102 4.08 -4.31 -3.20
N PRO A 103 5.03 -5.24 -3.40
CA PRO A 103 6.33 -4.95 -3.99
C PRO A 103 6.25 -4.33 -5.39
N VAL A 104 5.34 -4.81 -6.25
CA VAL A 104 5.21 -4.35 -7.65
C VAL A 104 4.76 -2.89 -7.69
N ILE A 105 3.82 -2.51 -6.82
CA ILE A 105 3.36 -1.12 -6.72
C ILE A 105 4.49 -0.22 -6.20
N VAL A 106 5.20 -0.65 -5.14
CA VAL A 106 6.31 0.12 -4.57
C VAL A 106 7.42 0.33 -5.60
N GLU A 107 7.80 -0.70 -6.34
CA GLU A 107 8.77 -0.61 -7.43
C GLU A 107 8.31 0.37 -8.52
N GLY A 108 7.05 0.28 -8.95
CA GLY A 108 6.47 1.22 -9.92
C GLY A 108 6.49 2.67 -9.45
N GLN A 109 6.23 2.92 -8.16
CA GLN A 109 6.31 4.27 -7.58
C GLN A 109 7.75 4.80 -7.56
N ILE A 110 8.74 3.95 -7.24
CA ILE A 110 10.15 4.32 -7.29
C ILE A 110 10.54 4.72 -8.72
N HIS A 111 10.16 3.92 -9.72
CA HIS A 111 10.45 4.24 -11.12
C HIS A 111 9.78 5.55 -11.56
N GLY A 112 8.50 5.74 -11.25
CA GLY A 112 7.77 6.97 -11.59
C GLY A 112 8.38 8.21 -10.94
N GLY A 113 8.68 8.14 -9.65
CA GLY A 113 9.29 9.25 -8.90
C GLY A 113 10.70 9.59 -9.38
N VAL A 114 11.54 8.60 -9.69
CA VAL A 114 12.87 8.84 -10.27
C VAL A 114 12.76 9.48 -11.66
N THR A 115 11.84 9.00 -12.50
CA THR A 115 11.62 9.56 -13.84
C THR A 115 11.17 11.02 -13.77
N GLN A 116 10.21 11.33 -12.89
CA GLN A 116 9.76 12.69 -12.63
C GLN A 116 10.91 13.57 -12.11
N GLY A 117 11.72 13.07 -11.18
CA GLY A 117 12.87 13.80 -10.65
C GLY A 117 13.94 14.09 -11.71
N ILE A 118 14.17 13.16 -12.65
CA ILE A 118 15.10 13.38 -13.77
C ILE A 118 14.54 14.45 -14.71
N GLY A 119 13.25 14.40 -15.05
CA GLY A 119 12.56 15.44 -15.84
C GLY A 119 12.72 16.82 -15.20
N GLY A 120 12.35 16.93 -13.92
CA GLY A 120 12.49 18.15 -13.13
C GLY A 120 13.92 18.69 -13.02
N ALA A 121 14.92 17.81 -12.94
CA ALA A 121 16.31 18.22 -12.76
C ALA A 121 17.01 18.64 -14.06
N LEU A 122 16.63 18.06 -15.21
CA LEU A 122 17.38 18.20 -16.45
C LEU A 122 16.61 18.90 -17.58
N HIS A 123 15.28 18.97 -17.51
CA HIS A 123 14.45 19.34 -18.66
C HIS A 123 13.36 20.36 -18.32
N GLU A 124 12.68 20.22 -17.19
CA GLU A 124 11.49 21.02 -16.90
C GLU A 124 11.84 22.39 -16.32
N GLU A 125 11.24 23.44 -16.87
CA GLU A 125 11.33 24.81 -16.36
C GLU A 125 9.98 25.55 -16.47
N ILE A 126 9.70 26.40 -15.49
CA ILE A 126 8.53 27.29 -15.52
C ILE A 126 9.03 28.69 -15.87
N ARG A 127 8.83 29.11 -17.13
CA ARG A 127 9.37 30.37 -17.65
C ARG A 127 8.30 31.41 -17.85
N TYR A 128 8.56 32.60 -17.36
CA TYR A 128 7.72 33.77 -17.58
C TYR A 128 8.44 34.81 -18.42
N ASP A 129 7.71 35.49 -19.30
CA ASP A 129 8.22 36.69 -19.98
C ASP A 129 8.17 37.93 -19.06
N GLY A 130 8.58 39.09 -19.61
CA GLY A 130 8.60 40.36 -18.88
C GLY A 130 7.23 40.91 -18.49
N GLU A 131 6.15 40.36 -19.05
CA GLU A 131 4.77 40.75 -18.75
C GLU A 131 4.11 39.76 -17.77
N GLY A 132 4.83 38.70 -17.38
CA GLY A 132 4.36 37.67 -16.47
C GLY A 132 3.54 36.56 -17.15
N GLN A 133 3.63 36.41 -18.48
CA GLN A 133 3.00 35.31 -19.19
C GLN A 133 3.83 34.03 -19.06
N LEU A 134 3.19 32.91 -18.71
CA LEU A 134 3.83 31.60 -18.70
C LEU A 134 4.07 31.13 -20.14
N LEU A 135 5.33 30.83 -20.48
CA LEU A 135 5.75 30.40 -21.81
C LEU A 135 5.68 28.87 -21.96
N THR A 136 6.12 28.13 -20.94
CA THR A 136 6.17 26.66 -20.94
C THR A 136 4.82 26.02 -20.57
N THR A 137 3.83 26.18 -21.46
CA THR A 137 2.44 25.73 -21.23
C THR A 137 2.06 24.46 -21.98
N THR A 138 2.95 23.92 -22.81
CA THR A 138 2.68 22.75 -23.66
C THR A 138 3.85 21.78 -23.63
N LEU A 139 3.65 20.56 -24.14
CA LEU A 139 4.69 19.54 -24.24
C LEU A 139 5.71 19.78 -25.39
N MET A 140 5.57 20.86 -26.16
CA MET A 140 6.51 21.20 -27.24
C MET A 140 7.72 22.00 -26.74
N GLU A 141 7.63 22.52 -25.51
CA GLU A 141 8.65 23.34 -24.86
C GLU A 141 9.52 22.49 -23.94
#